data_AF-W7I9A0-F1
#
_entry.id   AF-W7I9A0-F1
#
_cell.length_a   1.000
_cell.length_b   1.000
_cell.length_c   1.000
_cell.angle_alpha   90.00
_cell.angle_beta   90.00
_cell.angle_gamma   90.00
#
_symmetry.space_group_name_H-M   'P 1'
#
loop_
_entity.id
_entity.type
_entity.pdbx_description
1 polymer ?
#
loop_
_entity_poly.entity_id
_entity_poly.type
_entity_poly.pdbx_seq_one_letter_code
_entity_poly.pdbx_strand_id
1 'polypeptide(L)'
;MKVSVQFFAAFLLAATSVSAGPLGRRAPDSAGDALARRQTEVAAAAPVFPTLSVVPTKTTPSRTEDDEEEEEEELQKRQNTTPKDRFIRGAQRSGANATQVDFLRTVPDDVFQKLRDNGRKIGQAFRLLNNGTVPDLAALPTNNPNRPPRPTGTGRPRPTGTGQPRQSGQPGQPRQSGQPGQPRQPGQPRQRLSIKERFIRNAERKGVAQDRLQTLRNTPDSEFESLRTLGIKDHLVKVSQLLGDDAKVQFFTTTVPQAVYDELEQLETKTGEAFRALRTGKIPTL
;
A
#
# COMPACT_ATOMS: atom_id res chain seq x y z
N MET A 1 -14.15 -0.92 26.46
CA MET A 1 -13.19 -0.21 25.58
C MET A 1 -12.82 -1.10 24.39
N LYS A 2 -13.38 -0.85 23.20
CA LYS A 2 -12.99 -1.54 21.95
C LYS A 2 -11.75 -0.81 21.39
N VAL A 3 -10.55 -1.27 21.74
CA VAL A 3 -9.32 -0.75 21.11
C VAL A 3 -9.29 -1.28 19.68
N SER A 4 -9.77 -0.42 18.78
CA SER A 4 -9.95 -0.68 17.35
C SER A 4 -8.66 -1.20 16.71
N VAL A 5 -8.81 -2.16 15.80
CA VAL A 5 -7.80 -2.84 14.99
C VAL A 5 -7.20 -1.84 13.97
N GLN A 6 -6.67 -0.72 14.44
CA GLN A 6 -6.22 0.40 13.61
C GLN A 6 -5.05 0.03 12.68
N PHE A 7 -4.33 -1.05 12.96
CA PHE A 7 -3.24 -1.53 12.11
C PHE A 7 -3.74 -2.32 10.87
N PHE A 8 -4.92 -2.96 10.92
CA PHE A 8 -5.47 -3.64 9.73
C PHE A 8 -6.24 -2.68 8.83
N ALA A 9 -6.95 -1.69 9.37
CA ALA A 9 -7.63 -0.67 8.54
C ALA A 9 -6.65 0.14 7.66
N ALA A 10 -5.43 0.41 8.15
CA ALA A 10 -4.38 1.03 7.34
C ALA A 10 -3.85 0.11 6.22
N PHE A 11 -3.86 -1.21 6.44
CA PHE A 11 -3.48 -2.22 5.44
C PHE A 11 -4.60 -2.46 4.42
N LEU A 12 -5.86 -2.41 4.85
CA LEU A 12 -7.07 -2.50 4.01
C LEU A 12 -7.20 -1.32 3.04
N LEU A 13 -6.82 -0.11 3.47
CA LEU A 13 -6.75 1.04 2.55
C LEU A 13 -5.57 0.88 1.55
N ALA A 14 -4.44 0.35 1.99
CA ALA A 14 -3.21 0.22 1.19
C ALA A 14 -3.26 -0.94 0.16
N ALA A 15 -4.09 -1.96 0.36
CA ALA A 15 -4.18 -3.14 -0.52
C ALA A 15 -4.90 -2.88 -1.87
N THR A 16 -5.19 -1.64 -2.22
CA THR A 16 -6.05 -1.27 -3.37
C THR A 16 -5.30 -0.69 -4.58
N SER A 17 -3.98 -0.82 -4.66
CA SER A 17 -3.19 -0.45 -5.85
C SER A 17 -3.28 -1.56 -6.92
N VAL A 18 -4.41 -1.64 -7.62
CA VAL A 18 -4.51 -2.34 -8.91
C VAL A 18 -5.07 -1.33 -9.91
N SER A 19 -4.24 -1.07 -10.92
CA SER A 19 -4.58 -0.24 -12.07
C SER A 19 -5.77 -0.84 -12.80
N ALA A 20 -6.91 -0.15 -12.78
CA ALA A 20 -7.92 -0.35 -13.80
C ALA A 20 -7.38 0.26 -15.09
N GLY A 21 -7.12 -0.58 -16.09
CA GLY A 21 -6.83 -0.14 -17.45
C GLY A 21 -8.03 0.60 -18.06
N PRO A 22 -7.81 1.46 -19.07
CA PRO A 22 -8.88 2.30 -19.62
C PRO A 22 -9.84 1.44 -20.46
N LEU A 23 -11.05 1.25 -19.95
CA LEU A 23 -12.18 0.83 -20.78
C LEU A 23 -12.69 2.08 -21.52
N GLY A 24 -12.48 2.08 -22.84
CA GLY A 24 -13.00 3.12 -23.71
C GLY A 24 -14.52 3.08 -23.82
N ARG A 25 -15.13 4.27 -23.89
CA ARG A 25 -16.34 4.63 -24.65
C ARG A 25 -16.49 6.16 -24.55
N ARG A 26 -16.32 6.89 -25.66
CA ARG A 26 -17.28 7.22 -26.73
C ARG A 26 -18.02 8.52 -26.38
N ALA A 27 -17.68 9.57 -27.12
CA ALA A 27 -18.25 10.92 -27.05
C ALA A 27 -19.75 10.93 -27.41
N PRO A 28 -20.45 12.01 -27.03
CA PRO A 28 -21.14 12.79 -28.05
C PRO A 28 -20.76 14.26 -28.03
N ASP A 29 -20.79 14.82 -29.24
CA ASP A 29 -20.65 16.24 -29.57
C ASP A 29 -21.75 17.09 -28.90
N SER A 30 -21.36 18.26 -28.40
CA SER A 30 -22.24 19.43 -28.44
C SER A 30 -21.40 20.72 -28.46
N ALA A 31 -21.57 21.46 -29.55
CA ALA A 31 -21.06 22.80 -29.79
C ALA A 31 -21.64 23.82 -28.79
N GLY A 32 -20.89 24.90 -28.54
CA GLY A 32 -21.36 26.02 -27.74
C GLY A 32 -20.26 27.06 -27.48
N ASP A 33 -20.29 28.08 -28.32
CA ASP A 33 -19.45 29.27 -28.43
C ASP A 33 -19.10 30.08 -27.16
N ALA A 34 -18.08 30.94 -27.38
CA ALA A 34 -17.94 32.33 -26.92
C ALA A 34 -16.99 32.70 -25.75
N LEU A 35 -16.00 33.52 -26.17
CA LEU A 35 -15.39 34.67 -25.48
C LEU A 35 -14.62 34.47 -24.16
N ALA A 36 -13.31 34.72 -24.21
CA ALA A 36 -12.76 36.03 -23.83
C ALA A 36 -11.22 36.02 -23.95
N ARG A 37 -10.71 36.84 -24.87
CA ARG A 37 -9.30 37.23 -24.94
C ARG A 37 -8.95 38.05 -23.69
N ARG A 38 -7.95 37.61 -22.93
CA ARG A 38 -7.10 38.51 -22.13
C ARG A 38 -5.65 38.27 -22.52
N GLN A 39 -5.10 39.27 -23.20
CA GLN A 39 -3.66 39.46 -23.34
C GLN A 39 -3.12 39.90 -21.98
N THR A 40 -2.14 39.17 -21.46
CA THR A 40 -1.26 39.66 -20.40
C THR A 40 0.16 39.58 -20.93
N GLU A 41 0.80 40.75 -20.98
CA GLU A 41 2.21 40.95 -21.34
C GLU A 41 3.12 40.09 -20.47
N VAL A 42 4.02 39.37 -21.11
CA VAL A 42 5.06 38.57 -20.47
C VAL A 42 6.32 39.43 -20.42
N ALA A 43 6.62 40.00 -19.25
CA ALA A 43 7.92 40.60 -18.98
C ALA A 43 8.97 39.48 -18.92
N ALA A 44 9.87 39.47 -19.90
CA ALA A 44 10.98 38.53 -20.00
C ALA A 44 12.07 38.85 -18.96
N ALA A 45 12.10 38.09 -17.87
CA ALA A 45 13.25 38.04 -16.97
C ALA A 45 14.15 36.86 -17.40
N ALA A 46 15.37 37.17 -17.86
CA ALA A 46 16.36 36.18 -18.24
C ALA A 46 16.77 35.33 -17.02
N PRO A 47 16.78 33.99 -17.12
CA PRO A 47 17.29 33.14 -16.04
C PRO A 47 18.82 33.22 -15.98
N VAL A 48 19.34 33.68 -14.85
CA VAL A 48 20.75 33.55 -14.47
C VAL A 48 20.98 32.08 -14.10
N PHE A 49 21.70 31.34 -14.95
CA PHE A 49 22.10 29.97 -14.66
C PHE A 49 23.30 29.95 -13.71
N PRO A 50 23.22 29.28 -12.54
CA PRO A 50 24.41 29.03 -11.73
C PRO A 50 25.33 28.05 -12.48
N THR A 51 26.59 28.44 -12.63
CA THR A 51 27.68 27.61 -13.13
C THR A 51 27.78 26.31 -12.31
N LEU A 52 27.61 25.17 -12.99
CA LEU A 52 27.74 23.84 -12.41
C LEU A 52 29.18 23.61 -11.96
N SER A 53 29.39 23.59 -10.65
CA SER A 53 30.64 23.13 -10.04
C SER A 53 30.75 21.61 -10.23
N VAL A 54 31.80 21.18 -10.91
CA VAL A 54 32.12 19.77 -11.16
C VAL A 54 32.46 19.12 -9.82
N VAL A 55 31.51 18.35 -9.27
CA VAL A 55 31.73 17.56 -8.06
C VAL A 55 32.73 16.44 -8.38
N PRO A 56 33.86 16.31 -7.65
CA PRO A 56 34.82 15.25 -7.88
C PRO A 56 34.14 13.89 -7.66
N THR A 57 34.27 13.01 -8.65
CA THR A 57 33.76 11.64 -8.61
C THR A 57 34.48 10.88 -7.51
N LYS A 58 33.75 10.56 -6.44
CA LYS A 58 34.26 9.77 -5.32
C LYS A 58 34.60 8.37 -5.85
N THR A 59 35.89 8.08 -5.95
CA THR A 59 36.42 6.74 -6.28
C THR A 59 35.77 5.74 -5.33
N THR A 60 34.95 4.84 -5.88
CA THR A 60 34.32 3.77 -5.10
C THR A 60 35.43 2.82 -4.67
N PRO A 61 35.63 2.59 -3.35
CA PRO A 61 36.64 1.65 -2.90
C PRO A 61 36.36 0.28 -3.51
N SER A 62 37.41 -0.37 -3.99
CA SER A 62 37.38 -1.73 -4.53
C SER A 62 36.83 -2.66 -3.44
N ARG A 63 35.68 -3.25 -3.70
CA ARG A 63 35.02 -4.25 -2.85
C ARG A 63 35.87 -5.52 -2.87
N THR A 64 36.23 -6.04 -1.69
CA THR A 64 37.03 -7.27 -1.56
C THR A 64 36.12 -8.51 -1.64
N GLU A 65 36.66 -9.66 -2.08
CA GLU A 65 35.92 -10.93 -2.17
C GLU A 65 35.31 -11.34 -0.81
N ASP A 66 35.99 -11.03 0.30
CA ASP A 66 35.50 -11.23 1.66
C ASP A 66 34.22 -10.41 1.98
N ASP A 67 34.04 -9.23 1.37
CA ASP A 67 32.83 -8.41 1.52
C ASP A 67 31.64 -8.96 0.70
N GLU A 68 31.89 -9.83 -0.28
CA GLU A 68 30.84 -10.46 -1.08
C GLU A 68 30.22 -11.65 -0.33
N GLU A 69 31.03 -12.48 0.33
CA GLU A 69 30.54 -13.62 1.12
C GLU A 69 29.66 -13.19 2.31
N GLU A 70 30.06 -12.13 3.03
CA GLU A 70 29.27 -11.62 4.17
C GLU A 70 27.92 -11.02 3.73
N GLU A 71 27.88 -10.31 2.59
CA GLU A 71 26.61 -9.79 2.04
C GLU A 71 25.70 -10.93 1.56
N GLU A 72 26.24 -11.98 0.95
CA GLU A 72 25.47 -13.14 0.53
C GLU A 72 24.85 -13.88 1.73
N GLU A 73 25.61 -14.08 2.82
CA GLU A 73 25.10 -14.70 4.03
C GLU A 73 24.00 -13.84 4.69
N GLU A 74 24.17 -12.51 4.71
CA GLU A 74 23.17 -11.59 5.23
C GLU A 74 21.89 -11.59 4.37
N LEU A 75 22.04 -11.66 3.05
CA LEU A 75 20.93 -11.76 2.11
C LEU A 75 20.18 -13.09 2.25
N GLN A 76 20.87 -14.21 2.45
CA GLN A 76 20.24 -15.50 2.73
C GLN A 76 19.48 -15.48 4.06
N LYS A 77 20.08 -14.93 5.13
CA LYS A 77 19.41 -14.72 6.43
C LYS A 77 18.16 -13.86 6.29
N ARG A 78 18.18 -12.81 5.45
CA ARG A 78 17.00 -11.97 5.16
C ARG A 78 15.90 -12.73 4.41
N GLN A 79 16.27 -13.64 3.51
CA GLN A 79 15.32 -14.41 2.71
C GLN A 79 14.55 -15.46 3.52
N ASN A 80 15.20 -16.08 4.51
CA ASN A 80 14.67 -17.19 5.30
C ASN A 80 14.00 -16.77 6.63
N THR A 81 13.67 -15.49 6.78
CA THR A 81 12.98 -15.02 7.99
C THR A 81 11.60 -15.66 8.15
N THR A 82 11.43 -16.39 9.26
CA THR A 82 10.16 -17.02 9.62
C THR A 82 9.07 -15.96 9.88
N PRO A 83 7.77 -16.30 9.83
CA PRO A 83 6.70 -15.39 10.24
C PRO A 83 6.92 -14.81 11.64
N LYS A 84 7.42 -15.63 12.56
CA LYS A 84 7.75 -15.26 13.95
C LYS A 84 8.86 -14.21 14.00
N ASP A 85 9.97 -14.42 13.30
CA ASP A 85 11.08 -13.46 13.28
C ASP A 85 10.65 -12.10 12.74
N ARG A 86 9.80 -12.10 11.69
CA ARG A 86 9.24 -10.86 11.14
C ARG A 86 8.34 -10.16 12.14
N PHE A 87 7.55 -10.92 12.91
CA PHE A 87 6.70 -10.37 13.95
C PHE A 87 7.53 -9.76 15.09
N ILE A 88 8.53 -10.48 15.60
CA ILE A 88 9.43 -10.00 16.66
C ILE A 88 10.16 -8.73 16.22
N ARG A 89 10.73 -8.71 15.01
CA ARG A 89 11.37 -7.51 14.45
C ARG A 89 10.40 -6.35 14.29
N GLY A 90 9.13 -6.64 13.98
CA GLY A 90 8.05 -5.65 13.94
C GLY A 90 7.74 -5.08 15.33
N ALA A 91 7.67 -5.93 16.35
CA ALA A 91 7.44 -5.56 17.74
C ALA A 91 8.59 -4.70 18.28
N GLN A 92 9.85 -5.10 18.06
CA GLN A 92 11.05 -4.34 18.44
C GLN A 92 11.05 -2.94 17.83
N ARG A 93 10.77 -2.82 16.52
CA ARG A 93 10.64 -1.51 15.84
C ARG A 93 9.48 -0.66 16.37
N SER A 94 8.51 -1.29 17.03
CA SER A 94 7.37 -0.62 17.67
C SER A 94 7.63 -0.31 19.15
N GLY A 95 8.86 -0.53 19.65
CA GLY A 95 9.26 -0.25 21.03
C GLY A 95 8.92 -1.36 22.03
N ALA A 96 8.72 -2.60 21.58
CA ALA A 96 8.55 -3.72 22.51
C ALA A 96 9.82 -3.91 23.37
N ASN A 97 9.64 -4.14 24.67
CA ASN A 97 10.74 -4.34 25.62
C ASN A 97 11.31 -5.77 25.53
N ALA A 98 12.44 -6.02 26.21
CA ALA A 98 13.12 -7.31 26.18
C ALA A 98 12.22 -8.47 26.66
N THR A 99 11.50 -8.30 27.77
CA THR A 99 10.56 -9.30 28.31
C THR A 99 9.46 -9.67 27.33
N GLN A 100 8.91 -8.69 26.60
CA GLN A 100 7.91 -8.93 25.56
C GLN A 100 8.51 -9.70 24.38
N VAL A 101 9.74 -9.36 23.97
CA VAL A 101 10.44 -10.08 22.90
C VAL A 101 10.73 -11.52 23.29
N ASP A 102 11.19 -11.75 24.53
CA ASP A 102 11.48 -13.09 25.04
C ASP A 102 10.20 -13.93 25.15
N PHE A 103 9.09 -13.33 25.61
CA PHE A 103 7.78 -13.98 25.53
C PHE A 103 7.41 -14.37 24.09
N LEU A 104 7.56 -13.46 23.12
CA LEU A 104 7.25 -13.79 21.71
C LEU A 104 8.13 -14.91 21.15
N ARG A 105 9.35 -15.11 21.68
CA ARG A 105 10.22 -16.23 21.32
C ARG A 105 9.73 -17.57 21.87
N THR A 106 8.99 -17.60 22.99
CA THR A 106 8.42 -18.85 23.53
C THR A 106 7.14 -19.28 22.83
N VAL A 107 6.45 -18.37 22.15
CA VAL A 107 5.24 -18.70 21.37
C VAL A 107 5.61 -19.62 20.20
N PRO A 108 4.90 -20.76 20.00
CA PRO A 108 5.14 -21.66 18.87
C PRO A 108 5.05 -21.00 17.49
N ASP A 109 5.85 -21.47 16.54
CA ASP A 109 5.94 -20.89 15.19
C ASP A 109 4.65 -21.06 14.38
N ASP A 110 3.90 -22.14 14.62
CA ASP A 110 2.62 -22.44 13.96
C ASP A 110 1.56 -21.37 14.28
N VAL A 111 1.57 -20.78 15.46
CA VAL A 111 0.69 -19.66 15.84
C VAL A 111 0.91 -18.46 14.91
N PHE A 112 2.17 -18.08 14.68
CA PHE A 112 2.49 -16.97 13.78
C PHE A 112 2.20 -17.29 12.32
N GLN A 113 2.37 -18.55 11.93
CA GLN A 113 2.02 -19.01 10.59
C GLN A 113 0.49 -18.94 10.38
N LYS A 114 -0.32 -19.41 11.32
CA LYS A 114 -1.80 -19.28 11.30
C LYS A 114 -2.25 -17.82 11.26
N LEU A 115 -1.67 -16.95 12.08
CA LEU A 115 -1.96 -15.50 12.04
C LEU A 115 -1.69 -14.88 10.67
N ARG A 116 -0.56 -15.25 10.06
CA ARG A 116 -0.18 -14.78 8.73
C ARG A 116 -1.16 -15.28 7.67
N ASP A 117 -1.58 -16.53 7.76
CA ASP A 117 -2.49 -17.15 6.80
C ASP A 117 -3.89 -16.57 6.91
N ASN A 118 -4.40 -16.37 8.13
CA ASN A 118 -5.66 -15.66 8.37
C ASN A 118 -5.62 -14.23 7.81
N GLY A 119 -4.55 -13.48 8.11
CA GLY A 119 -4.38 -12.12 7.57
C GLY A 119 -4.32 -12.08 6.04
N ARG A 120 -3.73 -13.10 5.40
CA ARG A 120 -3.71 -13.25 3.94
C ARG A 120 -5.08 -13.57 3.37
N LYS A 121 -5.81 -14.51 3.97
CA LYS A 121 -7.18 -14.86 3.56
C LYS A 121 -8.08 -13.64 3.61
N ILE A 122 -8.06 -12.91 4.72
CA ILE A 122 -8.79 -11.63 4.87
C ILE A 122 -8.42 -10.68 3.72
N GLY A 123 -7.12 -10.43 3.51
CA GLY A 123 -6.65 -9.52 2.45
C GLY A 123 -6.96 -9.99 1.01
N GLN A 124 -7.02 -11.29 0.75
CA GLN A 124 -7.43 -11.86 -0.54
C GLN A 124 -8.93 -11.70 -0.77
N ALA A 125 -9.74 -12.04 0.23
CA ALA A 125 -11.19 -11.90 0.18
C ALA A 125 -11.60 -10.45 -0.08
N PHE A 126 -11.02 -9.49 0.66
CA PHE A 126 -11.28 -8.07 0.43
C PHE A 126 -10.88 -7.61 -0.98
N ARG A 127 -9.81 -8.16 -1.56
CA ARG A 127 -9.43 -7.84 -2.95
C ARG A 127 -10.45 -8.39 -3.94
N LEU A 128 -10.90 -9.63 -3.78
CA LEU A 128 -11.94 -10.23 -4.63
C LEU A 128 -13.26 -9.46 -4.53
N LEU A 129 -13.71 -9.16 -3.30
CA LEU A 129 -14.89 -8.34 -3.05
C LEU A 129 -14.80 -6.97 -3.72
N ASN A 130 -13.66 -6.30 -3.60
CA ASN A 130 -13.44 -4.99 -4.25
C ASN A 130 -13.42 -5.05 -5.77
N ASN A 131 -13.12 -6.22 -6.35
CA ASN A 131 -13.14 -6.48 -7.79
C ASN A 131 -14.51 -6.97 -8.27
N GLY A 132 -15.53 -7.02 -7.41
CA GLY A 132 -16.87 -7.52 -7.76
C GLY A 132 -16.96 -9.04 -7.87
N THR A 133 -16.07 -9.78 -7.20
CA THR A 133 -16.08 -11.25 -7.17
C THR A 133 -16.40 -11.74 -5.77
N VAL A 134 -17.35 -12.68 -5.65
CA VAL A 134 -17.67 -13.33 -4.36
C VAL A 134 -16.55 -14.33 -4.01
N PRO A 135 -15.83 -14.15 -2.90
CA PRO A 135 -14.75 -15.05 -2.52
C PRO A 135 -15.27 -16.38 -1.94
N ASP A 136 -14.61 -17.48 -2.30
CA ASP A 136 -14.72 -18.75 -1.57
C ASP A 136 -13.57 -18.83 -0.55
N LEU A 137 -13.88 -18.56 0.71
CA LEU A 137 -12.91 -18.44 1.81
C LEU A 137 -12.21 -19.78 2.15
N ALA A 138 -12.86 -20.91 1.84
CA ALA A 138 -12.28 -22.23 1.99
C ALA A 138 -11.22 -22.50 0.90
N ALA A 139 -11.48 -22.05 -0.33
CA ALA A 139 -10.57 -22.21 -1.47
C ALA A 139 -9.44 -21.16 -1.53
N LEU A 140 -9.46 -20.13 -0.69
CA LEU A 140 -8.42 -19.09 -0.70
C LEU A 140 -7.02 -19.65 -0.34
N PRO A 141 -5.99 -19.39 -1.17
CA PRO A 141 -4.66 -19.90 -0.93
C PRO A 141 -4.03 -19.26 0.33
N THR A 142 -3.75 -20.10 1.33
CA THR A 142 -3.03 -19.73 2.57
C THR A 142 -1.53 -19.65 2.35
N ASN A 143 -0.99 -20.66 1.67
CA ASN A 143 0.36 -20.67 1.17
C ASN A 143 0.45 -19.79 -0.07
N ASN A 144 1.52 -19.02 -0.20
CA ASN A 144 1.76 -18.19 -1.37
C ASN A 144 2.36 -19.10 -2.46
N PRO A 145 1.56 -19.75 -3.33
CA PRO A 145 2.07 -20.79 -4.24
C PRO A 145 2.90 -20.14 -5.35
N ASN A 146 2.66 -18.85 -5.59
CA ASN A 146 3.24 -18.03 -6.66
C ASN A 146 4.35 -17.10 -6.16
N ARG A 147 4.99 -17.40 -5.03
CA ARG A 147 6.39 -16.97 -4.92
C ARG A 147 7.16 -18.10 -5.61
N PRO A 148 7.49 -17.99 -6.91
CA PRO A 148 8.52 -18.89 -7.45
C PRO A 148 9.69 -18.83 -6.45
N PRO A 149 10.34 -19.96 -6.14
CA PRO A 149 11.61 -19.91 -5.43
C PRO A 149 12.41 -18.85 -6.16
N ARG A 150 12.70 -17.74 -5.46
CA ARG A 150 13.42 -16.64 -6.07
C ARG A 150 14.71 -17.31 -6.53
N PRO A 151 15.02 -17.31 -7.84
CA PRO A 151 16.13 -18.10 -8.34
C PRO A 151 17.33 -17.77 -7.47
N THR A 152 17.85 -18.78 -6.80
CA THR A 152 19.16 -18.75 -6.14
C THR A 152 20.19 -18.66 -7.25
N GLY A 153 20.23 -17.55 -7.99
CA GLY A 153 21.34 -17.24 -8.87
C GLY A 153 22.53 -16.94 -7.96
N THR A 154 23.71 -17.55 -8.07
CA THR A 154 24.45 -17.90 -9.30
C THR A 154 24.14 -16.91 -10.42
N GLY A 155 24.70 -15.71 -10.27
CA GLY A 155 25.02 -14.81 -11.37
C GLY A 155 23.87 -14.46 -12.30
N ARG A 156 23.18 -13.36 -12.04
CA ARG A 156 22.57 -12.60 -13.14
C ARG A 156 23.75 -12.06 -13.96
N PRO A 157 23.99 -12.50 -15.22
CA PRO A 157 25.07 -11.93 -16.01
C PRO A 157 24.80 -10.44 -16.14
N ARG A 158 25.69 -9.64 -15.56
CA ARG A 158 25.77 -8.21 -15.81
C ARG A 158 25.98 -8.09 -17.31
N PRO A 159 25.11 -7.41 -18.08
CA PRO A 159 25.37 -7.21 -19.49
C PRO A 159 26.63 -6.36 -19.60
N THR A 160 27.76 -7.01 -19.86
CA THR A 160 28.97 -6.39 -20.35
C THR A 160 28.63 -5.86 -21.73
N GLY A 161 28.29 -4.58 -21.81
CA GLY A 161 27.92 -3.92 -23.04
C GLY A 161 29.07 -3.96 -24.05
N THR A 162 28.94 -4.78 -25.08
CA THR A 162 29.45 -4.44 -26.41
C THR A 162 28.49 -3.46 -27.06
N GLY A 163 29.01 -2.34 -27.54
CA GLY A 163 28.27 -1.14 -27.88
C GLY A 163 27.07 -1.32 -28.81
N GLN A 164 25.99 -0.63 -28.48
CA GLN A 164 24.96 -0.26 -29.45
C GLN A 164 25.07 1.25 -29.77
N PRO A 165 24.98 1.64 -31.05
CA PRO A 165 25.04 3.03 -31.47
C PRO A 165 23.80 3.80 -30.97
N ARG A 166 24.04 4.99 -30.43
CA ARG A 166 23.00 5.94 -30.01
C ARG A 166 22.18 6.35 -31.24
N GLN A 167 20.91 5.97 -31.29
CA GLN A 167 19.95 6.62 -32.17
C GLN A 167 19.59 7.99 -31.58
N SER A 168 20.09 9.03 -32.24
CA SER A 168 19.68 10.42 -32.09
C SER A 168 18.32 10.64 -32.75
N GLY A 169 17.40 11.28 -32.03
CA GLY A 169 16.31 12.03 -32.68
C GLY A 169 14.89 11.68 -32.25
N GLN A 170 14.51 12.08 -31.03
CA GLN A 170 13.15 12.59 -30.80
C GLN A 170 13.23 13.85 -29.94
N PRO A 171 12.63 14.98 -30.36
CA PRO A 171 12.51 16.18 -29.53
C PRO A 171 11.65 15.84 -28.30
N GLY A 172 12.27 15.91 -27.12
CA GLY A 172 11.60 15.68 -25.85
C GLY A 172 10.55 16.75 -25.60
N GLN A 173 9.31 16.32 -25.38
CA GLN A 173 8.34 17.18 -24.68
C GLN A 173 8.89 17.53 -23.30
N PRO A 174 8.76 18.78 -22.83
CA PRO A 174 9.22 19.17 -21.50
C PRO A 174 8.42 18.38 -20.47
N ARG A 175 9.08 17.39 -19.84
CA ARG A 175 8.59 16.81 -18.60
C ARG A 175 8.50 17.95 -17.60
N GLN A 176 7.28 18.31 -17.20
CA GLN A 176 7.07 19.19 -16.06
C GLN A 176 7.87 18.64 -14.89
N SER A 177 8.89 19.39 -14.48
CA SER A 177 9.70 19.11 -13.32
C SER A 177 8.81 19.11 -12.09
N GLY A 178 8.34 17.92 -11.70
CA GLY A 178 7.89 17.70 -10.34
C GLY A 178 9.04 18.15 -9.43
N GLN A 179 8.79 19.18 -8.62
CA GLN A 179 9.79 19.72 -7.71
C GLN A 179 10.47 18.58 -6.94
N PRO A 180 11.81 18.59 -6.81
CA PRO A 180 12.49 17.68 -5.92
C PRO A 180 11.89 17.88 -4.52
N GLY A 181 11.28 16.82 -3.98
CA GLY A 181 10.77 16.85 -2.62
C GLY A 181 11.90 17.24 -1.69
N GLN A 182 11.79 18.41 -1.05
CA GLN A 182 12.82 18.89 -0.13
C GLN A 182 13.14 17.82 0.92
N PRO A 183 14.43 17.61 1.25
CA PRO A 183 14.81 16.68 2.30
C PRO A 183 14.13 17.09 3.60
N ARG A 184 13.30 16.19 4.13
CA ARG A 184 12.55 16.42 5.37
C ARG A 184 13.54 16.60 6.52
N GLN A 185 13.38 17.68 7.28
CA GLN A 185 14.20 17.93 8.45
C GLN A 185 14.03 16.78 9.47
N PRO A 186 15.13 16.23 10.03
CA PRO A 186 15.07 15.28 11.13
C PRO A 186 14.38 15.95 12.32
N GLY A 187 13.35 15.31 12.87
CA GLY A 187 12.68 15.77 14.10
C GLY A 187 11.30 16.39 13.93
N GLN A 188 10.81 16.63 12.71
CA GLN A 188 9.40 17.01 12.57
C GLN A 188 8.51 15.79 12.88
N PRO A 189 7.59 15.88 13.87
CA PRO A 189 6.66 14.81 14.14
C PRO A 189 5.89 14.53 12.86
N ARG A 190 5.90 13.26 12.40
CA ARG A 190 5.10 12.85 11.24
C ARG A 190 3.64 13.15 11.59
N GLN A 191 3.10 14.28 11.12
CA GLN A 191 1.69 14.58 11.26
C GLN A 191 0.92 13.38 10.71
N ARG A 192 0.25 12.67 11.62
CA ARG A 192 -0.54 11.51 11.26
C ARG A 192 -1.75 12.04 10.52
N LEU A 193 -1.81 11.77 9.23
CA LEU A 193 -2.97 12.10 8.41
C LEU A 193 -4.25 11.59 9.09
N SER A 194 -5.29 12.41 9.07
CA SER A 194 -6.61 12.02 9.57
C SER A 194 -7.15 10.82 8.77
N ILE A 195 -8.22 10.17 9.23
CA ILE A 195 -8.86 9.12 8.41
C ILE A 195 -9.33 9.69 7.09
N LYS A 196 -10.02 10.83 7.13
CA LYS A 196 -10.53 11.53 5.96
C LYS A 196 -9.43 11.83 4.95
N GLU A 197 -8.30 12.39 5.39
CA GLU A 197 -7.17 12.68 4.50
C GLU A 197 -6.59 11.42 3.85
N ARG A 198 -6.47 10.33 4.61
CA ARG A 198 -6.04 9.03 4.05
C ARG A 198 -7.05 8.47 3.07
N PHE A 199 -8.33 8.61 3.36
CA PHE A 199 -9.42 8.18 2.48
C PHE A 199 -9.39 8.95 1.16
N ILE A 200 -9.34 10.28 1.21
CA ILE A 200 -9.29 11.16 0.03
C ILE A 200 -8.03 10.86 -0.80
N ARG A 201 -6.86 10.74 -0.17
CA ARG A 201 -5.63 10.38 -0.88
C ARG A 201 -5.73 9.00 -1.56
N ASN A 202 -6.45 8.06 -0.94
CA ASN A 202 -6.66 6.74 -1.55
C ASN A 202 -7.66 6.81 -2.71
N ALA A 203 -8.74 7.59 -2.58
CA ALA A 203 -9.70 7.86 -3.64
C ALA A 203 -9.01 8.53 -4.85
N GLU A 204 -8.14 9.52 -4.61
CA GLU A 204 -7.32 10.17 -5.64
C GLU A 204 -6.45 9.15 -6.39
N ARG A 205 -5.77 8.24 -5.68
CA ARG A 205 -4.96 7.18 -6.30
C ARG A 205 -5.78 6.18 -7.12
N LYS A 206 -7.06 6.01 -6.79
CA LYS A 206 -8.00 5.17 -7.53
C LYS A 206 -8.59 5.86 -8.76
N GLY A 207 -8.26 7.13 -8.98
CA GLY A 207 -8.82 7.89 -10.11
C GLY A 207 -10.28 8.29 -9.92
N VAL A 208 -10.72 8.48 -8.66
CA VAL A 208 -12.06 9.01 -8.37
C VAL A 208 -12.17 10.43 -8.95
N ALA A 209 -13.33 10.75 -9.52
CA ALA A 209 -13.58 12.02 -10.19
C ALA A 209 -13.44 13.23 -9.22
N GLN A 210 -12.98 14.38 -9.75
CA GLN A 210 -12.62 15.56 -8.93
C GLN A 210 -13.82 16.17 -8.19
N ASP A 211 -14.98 16.19 -8.83
CA ASP A 211 -16.26 16.58 -8.22
C ASP A 211 -16.54 15.74 -6.97
N ARG A 212 -16.37 14.42 -7.06
CA ARG A 212 -16.57 13.50 -5.94
C ARG A 212 -15.52 13.70 -4.85
N LEU A 213 -14.26 13.93 -5.22
CA LEU A 213 -13.20 14.27 -4.26
C LEU A 213 -13.52 15.56 -3.51
N GLN A 214 -14.12 16.55 -4.17
CA GLN A 214 -14.56 17.78 -3.52
C GLN A 214 -15.71 17.52 -2.54
N THR A 215 -16.68 16.67 -2.90
CA THR A 215 -17.72 16.21 -1.97
C THR A 215 -17.11 15.53 -0.73
N LEU A 216 -16.11 14.67 -0.91
CA LEU A 216 -15.41 14.01 0.19
C LEU A 216 -14.67 15.01 1.09
N ARG A 217 -14.06 16.05 0.53
CA ARG A 217 -13.42 17.14 1.30
C ARG A 217 -14.42 17.93 2.13
N ASN A 218 -15.65 18.10 1.64
CA ASN A 218 -16.72 18.80 2.34
C ASN A 218 -17.48 17.91 3.35
N THR A 219 -17.32 16.59 3.27
CA THR A 219 -17.95 15.63 4.20
C THR A 219 -17.32 15.75 5.59
N PRO A 220 -18.10 15.79 6.70
CA PRO A 220 -17.56 15.96 8.04
C PRO A 220 -16.70 14.76 8.48
N ASP A 221 -15.70 15.02 9.32
CA ASP A 221 -14.75 14.00 9.78
C ASP A 221 -15.41 12.85 10.55
N SER A 222 -16.53 13.13 11.23
CA SER A 222 -17.32 12.13 11.97
C SER A 222 -17.84 10.99 11.09
N GLU A 223 -18.20 11.27 9.83
CA GLU A 223 -18.61 10.26 8.86
C GLU A 223 -17.48 9.26 8.58
N PHE A 224 -16.23 9.74 8.47
CA PHE A 224 -15.06 8.88 8.27
C PHE A 224 -14.64 8.14 9.54
N GLU A 225 -14.83 8.74 10.72
CA GLU A 225 -14.55 8.07 11.99
C GLU A 225 -15.54 6.91 12.25
N SER A 226 -16.80 7.06 11.84
CA SER A 226 -17.82 5.99 11.97
C SER A 226 -17.45 4.71 11.22
N LEU A 227 -16.68 4.82 10.12
CA LEU A 227 -16.20 3.67 9.34
C LEU A 227 -15.42 2.66 10.20
N ARG A 228 -14.81 3.09 11.31
CA ARG A 228 -14.03 2.22 12.20
C ARG A 228 -14.86 1.27 13.07
N THR A 229 -16.15 1.56 13.21
CA THR A 229 -17.04 0.83 14.13
C THR A 229 -18.07 -0.03 13.41
N LEU A 230 -18.21 0.15 12.10
CA LEU A 230 -19.12 -0.62 11.26
C LEU A 230 -18.61 -2.06 11.09
N GLY A 231 -19.56 -3.00 10.95
CA GLY A 231 -19.25 -4.35 10.49
C GLY A 231 -18.72 -4.36 9.05
N ILE A 232 -18.16 -5.48 8.61
CA ILE A 232 -17.47 -5.57 7.30
C ILE A 232 -18.40 -5.17 6.14
N LYS A 233 -19.63 -5.68 6.12
CA LYS A 233 -20.64 -5.37 5.09
C LYS A 233 -20.96 -3.88 5.05
N ASP A 234 -21.35 -3.31 6.19
CA ASP A 234 -21.74 -1.90 6.29
C ASP A 234 -20.57 -0.97 5.97
N HIS A 235 -19.35 -1.34 6.37
CA HIS A 235 -18.14 -0.63 6.01
C HIS A 235 -17.94 -0.61 4.48
N LEU A 236 -18.02 -1.76 3.80
CA LEU A 236 -17.87 -1.84 2.33
C LEU A 236 -18.96 -1.05 1.59
N VAL A 237 -20.20 -1.14 2.06
CA VAL A 237 -21.33 -0.39 1.50
C VAL A 237 -21.12 1.12 1.69
N LYS A 238 -20.83 1.57 2.91
CA LYS A 238 -20.63 3.00 3.22
C LYS A 238 -19.42 3.57 2.48
N VAL A 239 -18.31 2.83 2.37
CA VAL A 239 -17.16 3.24 1.56
C VAL A 239 -17.55 3.39 0.10
N SER A 240 -18.34 2.47 -0.46
CA SER A 240 -18.78 2.54 -1.87
C SER A 240 -19.74 3.72 -2.11
N GLN A 241 -20.66 3.97 -1.18
CA GLN A 241 -21.52 5.16 -1.18
C GLN A 241 -20.70 6.45 -1.12
N LEU A 242 -19.69 6.51 -0.25
CA LEU A 242 -18.78 7.66 -0.16
C LEU A 242 -17.97 7.85 -1.45
N LEU A 243 -17.66 6.80 -2.19
CA LEU A 243 -16.98 6.88 -3.48
C LEU A 243 -17.93 7.15 -4.66
N GLY A 244 -19.26 7.07 -4.45
CA GLY A 244 -20.25 7.19 -5.53
C GLY A 244 -20.27 5.98 -6.48
N ASP A 245 -19.93 4.79 -5.98
CA ASP A 245 -19.89 3.55 -6.76
C ASP A 245 -21.15 2.71 -6.49
N ASP A 246 -22.26 3.12 -7.10
CA ASP A 246 -23.58 2.50 -6.87
C ASP A 246 -23.62 1.02 -7.31
N ALA A 247 -22.85 0.66 -8.34
CA ALA A 247 -22.71 -0.72 -8.79
C ALA A 247 -22.10 -1.60 -7.69
N LYS A 248 -21.07 -1.11 -6.97
CA LYS A 248 -20.53 -1.82 -5.81
C LYS A 248 -21.47 -1.85 -4.62
N VAL A 249 -22.24 -0.79 -4.38
CA VAL A 249 -23.28 -0.81 -3.34
C VAL A 249 -24.28 -1.93 -3.62
N GLN A 250 -24.75 -2.07 -4.85
CA GLN A 250 -25.65 -3.18 -5.23
C GLN A 250 -24.96 -4.53 -5.07
N PHE A 251 -23.73 -4.69 -5.59
CA PHE A 251 -22.97 -5.93 -5.43
C PHE A 251 -22.85 -6.37 -3.97
N PHE A 252 -22.46 -5.48 -3.06
CA PHE A 252 -22.29 -5.80 -1.65
C PHE A 252 -23.60 -6.08 -0.91
N THR A 253 -24.71 -5.49 -1.35
CA THR A 253 -26.02 -5.64 -0.67
C THR A 253 -26.81 -6.83 -1.19
N THR A 254 -26.75 -7.13 -2.49
CA THR A 254 -27.61 -8.13 -3.12
C THR A 254 -26.87 -9.39 -3.57
N THR A 255 -25.61 -9.27 -4.02
CA THR A 255 -24.90 -10.37 -4.69
C THR A 255 -24.07 -11.19 -3.73
N VAL A 256 -23.41 -10.54 -2.77
CA VAL A 256 -22.55 -11.24 -1.80
C VAL A 256 -23.42 -11.90 -0.72
N PRO A 257 -23.38 -13.23 -0.55
CA PRO A 257 -24.14 -13.92 0.50
C PRO A 257 -23.72 -13.46 1.89
N GLN A 258 -24.68 -13.38 2.82
CA GLN A 258 -24.43 -12.95 4.20
C GLN A 258 -23.37 -13.82 4.91
N ALA A 259 -23.37 -15.13 4.65
CA ALA A 259 -22.41 -16.07 5.23
C ALA A 259 -20.94 -15.71 4.93
N VAL A 260 -20.65 -15.07 3.78
CA VAL A 260 -19.29 -14.61 3.46
C VAL A 260 -18.84 -13.49 4.38
N TYR A 261 -19.75 -12.56 4.73
CA TYR A 261 -19.45 -11.49 5.67
C TYR A 261 -19.26 -12.04 7.08
N ASP A 262 -20.12 -12.96 7.51
CA ASP A 262 -20.07 -13.55 8.84
C ASP A 262 -18.76 -14.34 9.05
N GLU A 263 -18.32 -15.11 8.04
CA GLU A 263 -17.05 -15.84 8.09
C GLU A 263 -15.84 -14.88 8.12
N LEU A 264 -15.87 -13.80 7.33
CA LEU A 264 -14.82 -12.78 7.38
C LEU A 264 -14.75 -12.08 8.74
N GLU A 265 -15.89 -11.75 9.33
CA GLU A 265 -15.95 -11.10 10.64
C GLU A 265 -15.48 -12.04 11.75
N GLN A 266 -15.82 -13.33 11.66
CA GLN A 266 -15.30 -14.35 12.56
C GLN A 266 -13.77 -14.47 12.43
N LEU A 267 -13.24 -14.46 11.21
CA LEU A 267 -11.80 -14.57 10.94
C LEU A 267 -11.03 -13.34 11.44
N GLU A 268 -11.59 -12.13 11.24
CA GLU A 268 -11.03 -10.88 11.76
C GLU A 268 -11.06 -10.84 13.29
N THR A 269 -12.17 -11.28 13.90
CA THR A 269 -12.33 -11.35 15.36
C THR A 269 -11.30 -12.30 15.97
N LYS A 270 -11.21 -13.55 15.48
CA LYS A 270 -10.23 -14.54 15.95
C LYS A 270 -8.80 -14.02 15.83
N THR A 271 -8.46 -13.42 14.68
CA THR A 271 -7.12 -12.85 14.44
C THR A 271 -6.84 -11.67 15.39
N GLY A 272 -7.81 -10.79 15.59
CA GLY A 272 -7.72 -9.64 16.48
C GLY A 272 -7.59 -10.02 17.95
N GLU A 273 -8.30 -11.06 18.40
CA GLU A 273 -8.18 -11.63 19.74
C GLU A 273 -6.81 -12.28 19.94
N ALA A 274 -6.32 -13.01 18.95
CA ALA A 274 -5.00 -13.61 19.02
C ALA A 274 -3.87 -12.57 19.12
N PHE A 275 -3.94 -11.47 18.36
CA PHE A 275 -3.00 -10.36 18.53
C PHE A 275 -3.12 -9.67 19.90
N ARG A 276 -4.33 -9.55 20.46
CA ARG A 276 -4.53 -9.01 21.82
C ARG A 276 -3.93 -9.93 22.89
N ALA A 277 -4.11 -11.24 22.76
CA ALA A 277 -3.48 -12.23 23.63
C ALA A 277 -1.95 -12.11 23.60
N LEU A 278 -1.34 -12.06 22.40
CA LEU A 278 0.11 -11.89 22.26
C LEU A 278 0.62 -10.60 22.90
N ARG A 279 -0.10 -9.48 22.77
CA ARG A 279 0.26 -8.21 23.41
C ARG A 279 0.18 -8.25 24.94
N THR A 280 -0.66 -9.11 25.48
CA THR A 280 -0.88 -9.27 26.92
C THR A 280 -0.08 -10.43 27.51
N GLY A 281 0.87 -11.00 26.76
CA GLY A 281 1.72 -12.09 27.23
C GLY A 281 1.01 -13.44 27.31
N LYS A 282 -0.06 -13.65 26.52
CA LYS A 282 -0.83 -14.90 26.46
C LYS A 282 -0.64 -15.59 25.11
N ILE A 283 -0.47 -16.91 25.13
CA ILE A 283 -0.43 -17.72 23.91
C ILE A 283 -1.86 -17.86 23.39
N PRO A 284 -2.16 -17.40 22.16
CA PRO A 284 -3.51 -17.49 21.61
C PRO A 284 -3.83 -18.90 21.11
N THR A 285 -5.10 -19.26 21.16
CA THR A 285 -5.63 -20.47 20.53
C THR A 285 -6.25 -20.09 19.17
N LEU A 286 -5.70 -20.62 18.08
CA LEU A 286 -6.10 -20.32 16.68
C LEU A 286 -6.44 -21.59 15.90
#